data_AF-A0AA40SL85-F1
#
_entry.id   AF-A0AA40SL85-F1
#
_cell.length_a   1.000
_cell.length_b   1.000
_cell.length_c   1.000
_cell.angle_alpha   90.00
_cell.angle_beta   90.00
_cell.angle_gamma   90.00
#
_symmetry.space_group_name_H-M   'P 1'
#
loop_
_entity.id
_entity.type
_entity.pdbx_description
1 polymer ?
#
loop_
_entity_poly.entity_id
_entity_poly.type
_entity_poly.pdbx_seq_one_letter_code
_entity_poly.pdbx_strand_id
1 'polypeptide(L)'
;MQIRTSSDWRDALPFDTPVRADEAMPGEPARCAACPVDEPARDRADLWAVKLRHPNNPAGFVRLYCGIHRPLPRRMTPEPEGRARRQRSAAPRKPAAPSIPERPAVLCPDCFIEVPPSGLCGMCGQQVG
;
A
#
# COMPACT_ATOMS: atom_id res chain seq x y z
N MET A 1 -26.39 14.47 -28.57
CA MET A 1 -25.14 14.97 -27.95
C MET A 1 -24.41 13.78 -27.36
N GLN A 2 -23.43 13.22 -28.07
CA GLN A 2 -22.65 12.10 -27.53
C GLN A 2 -21.52 12.66 -26.69
N ILE A 3 -21.57 12.38 -25.39
CA ILE A 3 -20.45 12.65 -24.48
C ILE A 3 -19.37 11.64 -24.88
N ARG A 4 -18.45 12.04 -25.77
CA ARG A 4 -17.19 11.33 -25.93
C ARG A 4 -16.47 11.48 -24.60
N THR A 5 -16.42 10.40 -23.83
CA THR A 5 -15.58 10.33 -22.63
C THR A 5 -14.18 10.69 -23.09
N SER A 6 -13.72 11.89 -22.75
CA SER A 6 -12.34 12.30 -23.02
C SER A 6 -11.49 11.35 -22.20
N SER A 7 -10.85 10.36 -22.84
CA SER A 7 -9.92 9.47 -22.16
C SER A 7 -8.79 10.33 -21.59
N ASP A 8 -8.79 10.48 -20.27
CA ASP A 8 -7.72 11.18 -19.56
C ASP A 8 -6.53 10.21 -19.50
N TRP A 9 -5.34 10.67 -19.86
CA TRP A 9 -4.11 9.86 -19.82
C TRP A 9 -3.86 9.21 -18.44
N ARG A 10 -4.41 9.80 -17.35
CA ARG A 10 -4.35 9.24 -15.99
C ARG A 10 -5.09 7.91 -15.88
N ASP A 11 -6.08 7.66 -16.72
CA ASP A 11 -6.84 6.40 -16.72
C ASP A 11 -5.96 5.22 -17.14
N ALA A 12 -5.00 5.46 -18.04
CA ALA A 12 -4.06 4.44 -18.53
C ALA A 12 -2.93 4.12 -17.53
N LEU A 13 -2.73 4.94 -16.48
CA LEU A 13 -1.65 4.73 -15.53
C LEU A 13 -1.94 3.56 -14.55
N PRO A 14 -0.97 2.66 -14.33
CA PRO A 14 -1.05 1.67 -13.27
C PRO A 14 -1.02 2.33 -11.88
N PHE A 15 -1.78 1.76 -10.94
CA PHE A 15 -1.73 2.19 -9.54
C PHE A 15 -0.40 1.84 -8.88
N ASP A 16 0.07 2.73 -8.01
CA ASP A 16 1.21 2.54 -7.10
C ASP A 16 2.56 2.25 -7.82
N THR A 17 2.57 2.39 -9.15
CA THR A 17 3.73 2.14 -10.00
C THR A 17 4.19 3.47 -10.61
N PRO A 18 5.39 3.95 -10.27
CA PRO A 18 5.91 5.18 -10.85
C PRO A 18 6.18 5.02 -12.35
N VAL A 19 5.59 5.89 -13.17
CA VAL A 19 5.85 6.00 -14.60
C VAL A 19 6.55 7.33 -14.86
N ARG A 20 7.43 7.39 -15.85
CA ARG A 20 8.07 8.64 -16.27
C ARG A 20 7.00 9.63 -16.71
N ALA A 21 7.06 10.85 -16.19
CA ALA A 21 6.00 11.81 -16.45
C ALA A 21 6.00 12.26 -17.91
N ASP A 22 7.17 12.33 -18.56
CA ASP A 22 7.32 12.64 -19.99
C ASP A 22 6.77 11.54 -20.91
N GLU A 23 6.87 10.28 -20.50
CA GLU A 23 6.29 9.14 -21.23
C GLU A 23 4.75 9.08 -21.06
N ALA A 24 4.25 9.42 -19.87
CA ALA A 24 2.82 9.37 -19.58
C ALA A 24 2.04 10.52 -20.23
N MET A 25 2.58 11.73 -20.17
CA MET A 25 2.05 12.89 -20.88
C MET A 25 3.15 13.96 -21.04
N PRO A 26 3.56 14.28 -22.28
CA PRO A 26 4.42 15.43 -22.50
C PRO A 26 3.67 16.72 -22.12
N GLY A 27 4.37 17.68 -21.54
CA GLY A 27 3.76 18.94 -21.13
C GLY A 27 4.73 19.87 -20.44
N GLU A 28 4.19 20.94 -19.87
CA GLU A 28 4.98 21.98 -19.20
C GLU A 28 5.68 21.47 -17.93
N PRO A 29 6.77 22.14 -17.51
CA PRO A 29 7.41 21.90 -16.23
C PRO A 29 6.42 21.91 -15.07
N ALA A 30 6.63 21.04 -14.10
CA ALA A 30 5.72 20.89 -12.98
C ALA A 30 6.47 20.74 -11.65
N ARG A 31 5.74 20.90 -10.55
CA ARG A 31 6.30 20.77 -9.21
C ARG A 31 6.12 19.37 -8.67
N CYS A 32 7.11 18.91 -7.92
CA CYS A 32 7.00 17.70 -7.13
C CYS A 32 6.02 17.94 -5.97
N ALA A 33 5.08 17.02 -5.76
CA ALA A 33 4.06 17.11 -4.72
C ALA A 33 4.59 17.07 -3.28
N ALA A 34 5.85 16.65 -3.08
CA ALA A 34 6.51 16.59 -1.78
C ALA A 34 7.62 17.65 -1.61
N CYS A 35 7.99 18.38 -2.67
CA CYS A 35 8.95 19.47 -2.55
C CYS A 35 8.31 20.68 -1.86
N PRO A 36 9.09 21.51 -1.15
CA PRO A 36 8.64 22.81 -0.65
C PRO A 36 8.02 23.68 -1.75
N VAL A 37 7.12 24.58 -1.35
CA VAL A 37 6.42 25.49 -2.27
C VAL A 37 7.35 26.57 -2.84
N ASP A 38 8.61 26.65 -2.43
CA ASP A 38 9.60 27.57 -3.01
C ASP A 38 10.49 26.90 -4.06
N GLU A 39 10.46 25.56 -4.16
CA GLU A 39 11.28 24.83 -5.13
C GLU A 39 10.82 25.10 -6.57
N PRO A 40 11.74 25.36 -7.51
CA PRO A 40 11.36 25.64 -8.90
C PRO A 40 10.63 24.45 -9.54
N ALA A 41 9.79 24.76 -10.53
CA ALA A 41 9.22 23.72 -11.39
C ALA A 41 10.35 23.01 -12.14
N ARG A 42 10.21 21.69 -12.29
CA ARG A 42 11.19 20.83 -12.96
C ARG A 42 10.65 20.38 -14.30
N ASP A 43 11.55 20.11 -15.22
CA ASP A 43 11.17 19.56 -16.51
C ASP A 43 10.37 18.26 -16.34
N ARG A 44 9.48 17.99 -17.28
CA ARG A 44 8.62 16.81 -17.24
C ARG A 44 9.44 15.51 -17.27
N ALA A 45 10.61 15.53 -17.91
CA ALA A 45 11.55 14.39 -17.93
C ALA A 45 12.17 14.09 -16.56
N ASP A 46 12.25 15.06 -15.65
CA ASP A 46 12.82 14.87 -14.31
C ASP A 46 11.79 14.41 -13.27
N LEU A 47 10.55 14.19 -13.72
CA LEU A 47 9.41 13.87 -12.89
C LEU A 47 8.86 12.47 -13.15
N TRP A 48 8.21 11.95 -12.12
CA TRP A 48 7.55 10.66 -12.11
C TRP A 48 6.07 10.86 -11.79
N ALA A 49 5.20 10.37 -12.65
CA ALA A 49 3.77 10.29 -12.40
C ALA A 49 3.43 9.01 -11.63
N VAL A 50 2.73 9.17 -10.51
CA VAL A 50 2.28 8.05 -9.67
C VAL A 50 0.78 8.18 -9.46
N LYS A 51 0.03 7.17 -9.89
CA LYS A 51 -1.41 7.05 -9.62
C LYS A 51 -1.63 6.38 -8.27
N LEU A 52 -2.27 7.10 -7.36
CA LEU A 52 -2.54 6.67 -5.99
C LEU A 52 -4.02 6.35 -5.83
N ARG A 53 -4.31 5.32 -5.01
CA ARG A 53 -5.68 4.93 -4.69
C ARG A 53 -6.30 5.93 -3.73
N HIS A 54 -7.59 6.19 -3.89
CA HIS A 54 -8.38 6.99 -2.96
C HIS A 54 -9.57 6.16 -2.45
N PRO A 55 -9.86 6.15 -1.14
CA PRO A 55 -10.93 5.30 -0.58
C PRO A 55 -12.29 5.52 -1.23
N ASN A 56 -12.60 6.78 -1.57
CA ASN A 56 -13.91 7.17 -2.10
C ASN A 56 -13.90 7.47 -3.60
N ASN A 57 -12.77 7.26 -4.29
CA ASN A 57 -12.68 7.50 -5.74
C ASN A 57 -11.93 6.34 -6.41
N PRO A 58 -12.63 5.45 -7.14
CA PRO A 58 -12.01 4.28 -7.78
C PRO A 58 -11.03 4.67 -8.89
N ALA A 59 -11.16 5.86 -9.49
CA ALA A 59 -10.18 6.37 -10.46
C ALA A 59 -8.87 6.80 -9.78
N GLY A 60 -8.89 7.02 -8.46
CA GLY A 60 -7.75 7.54 -7.72
C GLY A 60 -7.35 8.96 -8.13
N PHE A 61 -6.10 9.30 -7.89
CA PHE A 61 -5.52 10.58 -8.30
C PHE A 61 -4.05 10.43 -8.66
N VAL A 62 -3.53 11.31 -9.51
CA VAL A 62 -2.12 11.27 -9.96
C VAL A 62 -1.34 12.40 -9.33
N ARG A 63 -0.16 12.10 -8.79
CA ARG A 63 0.81 13.07 -8.28
C ARG A 63 2.13 12.95 -9.03
N LEU A 64 2.83 14.08 -9.17
CA LEU A 64 4.17 14.15 -9.75
C LEU A 64 5.22 14.20 -8.64
N TYR A 65 6.29 13.44 -8.80
CA TYR A 65 7.40 13.36 -7.85
C TYR A 65 8.73 13.53 -8.57
N CYS A 66 9.66 14.28 -7.98
CA CYS A 66 11.04 14.27 -8.45
C CYS A 66 11.73 12.95 -8.06
N GLY A 67 12.90 12.67 -8.64
CA GLY A 67 13.65 11.44 -8.35
C GLY A 67 13.97 11.21 -6.87
N ILE A 68 14.07 12.27 -6.05
CA ILE A 68 14.33 12.19 -4.61
C ILE A 68 13.08 11.75 -3.84
N HIS A 69 11.92 12.29 -4.19
CA HIS A 69 10.66 12.03 -3.48
C HIS A 69 9.83 10.92 -4.12
N ARG A 70 10.36 10.24 -5.14
CA ARG A 70 9.65 9.18 -5.84
C ARG A 70 9.37 8.04 -4.86
N PRO A 71 8.09 7.64 -4.69
CA PRO A 71 7.75 6.45 -3.91
C PRO A 71 8.48 5.23 -4.47
N LEU A 72 9.11 4.44 -3.60
CA LEU A 72 9.65 3.16 -4.04
C LEU A 72 8.46 2.24 -4.37
N PRO A 73 8.47 1.58 -5.55
CA PRO A 73 7.45 0.59 -5.84
C PRO A 73 7.52 -0.49 -4.77
N ARG A 74 6.39 -0.77 -4.11
CA ARG A 74 6.29 -1.98 -3.29
C ARG A 74 6.53 -3.15 -4.23
N ARG A 75 7.60 -3.91 -4.00
CA ARG A 75 7.75 -5.22 -4.64
C ARG A 75 6.57 -6.04 -4.18
N MET A 76 5.59 -6.23 -5.06
CA MET A 76 4.57 -7.24 -4.85
C MET A 76 5.32 -8.56 -4.95
N THR A 77 5.57 -9.20 -3.81
CA THR A 77 5.90 -10.62 -3.81
C THR A 77 4.73 -11.29 -4.51
N PRO A 78 4.93 -12.02 -5.62
CA PRO A 78 3.84 -12.74 -6.24
C PRO A 78 3.21 -13.64 -5.17
N GLU A 79 1.93 -13.41 -4.90
CA GLU A 79 1.15 -14.28 -4.03
C GLU A 79 1.24 -15.68 -4.64
N PRO A 80 1.66 -16.71 -3.88
CA PRO A 80 1.80 -18.04 -4.46
C PRO A 80 0.44 -18.50 -4.97
N GLU A 81 0.33 -18.63 -6.29
CA GLU A 81 -0.82 -19.17 -6.98
C GLU A 81 -1.26 -20.47 -6.30
N GLY A 82 -2.55 -20.53 -5.97
CA GLY A 82 -3.17 -21.52 -5.11
C GLY A 82 -2.67 -22.93 -5.36
N ARG A 83 -2.02 -23.50 -4.34
CA ARG A 83 -1.70 -24.93 -4.33
C ARG A 83 -2.99 -25.72 -4.43
N ALA A 84 -3.13 -26.40 -5.55
CA ALA A 84 -4.19 -27.33 -5.91
C ALA A 84 -4.84 -28.02 -4.71
N ARG A 85 -6.17 -27.92 -4.67
CA ARG A 85 -7.06 -28.60 -3.75
C ARG A 85 -6.87 -30.12 -3.83
N ARG A 86 -6.02 -30.66 -2.95
CA ARG A 86 -6.00 -32.09 -2.66
C ARG A 86 -7.26 -32.41 -1.84
N GLN A 87 -8.27 -32.97 -2.50
CA GLN A 87 -9.34 -33.68 -1.81
C GLN A 87 -8.71 -34.76 -0.94
N ARG A 88 -8.83 -34.63 0.38
CA ARG A 88 -8.59 -35.74 1.31
C ARG A 88 -9.93 -36.18 1.84
N SER A 89 -10.18 -37.46 1.64
CA SER A 89 -11.38 -38.20 2.00
C SER A 89 -11.79 -37.99 3.47
N ALA A 90 -13.10 -38.01 3.68
CA ALA A 90 -13.73 -37.83 4.98
C ALA A 90 -13.32 -38.92 5.99
N ALA A 91 -13.05 -38.49 7.22
CA ALA A 91 -12.95 -39.33 8.41
C ALA A 91 -13.69 -38.63 9.59
N PRO A 92 -14.22 -39.37 10.56
CA PRO A 92 -15.40 -38.99 11.33
C PRO A 92 -15.15 -37.97 12.44
N ARG A 93 -16.18 -37.16 12.71
CA ARG A 93 -16.19 -36.04 13.68
C ARG A 93 -15.95 -36.55 15.12
N LYS A 94 -15.09 -35.86 15.85
CA LYS A 94 -14.93 -35.92 17.31
C LYS A 94 -15.17 -34.52 17.91
N PRO A 95 -15.66 -34.43 19.16
CA PRO A 95 -16.40 -33.27 19.67
C PRO A 95 -15.52 -32.04 19.94
N ALA A 96 -16.21 -30.90 20.03
CA ALA A 96 -15.65 -29.56 20.23
C ALA A 96 -14.75 -29.47 21.47
N ALA A 97 -13.57 -28.87 21.28
CA ALA A 97 -12.68 -28.49 22.36
C ALA A 97 -13.25 -27.26 23.12
N PRO A 98 -13.00 -27.16 24.45
CA PRO A 98 -13.57 -26.12 25.30
C PRO A 98 -13.05 -24.73 24.94
N SER A 99 -13.92 -23.73 25.07
CA SER A 99 -13.60 -22.31 24.91
C SER A 99 -12.54 -21.89 25.93
N ILE A 100 -11.34 -21.60 25.45
CA ILE A 100 -10.27 -20.97 26.23
C ILE A 100 -10.79 -19.57 26.61
N PRO A 101 -10.78 -19.18 27.91
CA PRO A 101 -11.17 -17.84 28.30
C PRO A 101 -10.23 -16.82 27.67
N GLU A 102 -10.79 -15.77 27.03
CA GLU A 102 -10.04 -14.63 26.51
C GLU A 102 -9.23 -14.02 27.64
N ARG A 103 -7.92 -14.27 27.64
CA ARG A 103 -7.01 -13.62 28.56
C ARG A 103 -6.89 -12.15 28.11
N PRO A 104 -7.07 -11.17 29.00
CA PRO A 104 -6.99 -9.77 28.60
C PRO A 104 -5.62 -9.48 27.98
N ALA A 105 -5.63 -8.89 26.79
CA ALA A 105 -4.43 -8.43 26.09
C ALA A 105 -3.64 -7.47 27.01
N VAL A 106 -2.40 -7.83 27.33
CA VAL A 106 -1.50 -6.95 28.10
C VAL A 106 -0.86 -5.97 27.13
N LEU A 107 -0.98 -4.67 27.40
CA LEU A 107 -0.37 -3.62 26.59
C LEU A 107 0.99 -3.22 27.16
N CYS A 108 1.96 -2.94 26.29
CA CYS A 108 3.23 -2.33 26.68
C CYS A 108 2.99 -0.88 27.15
N PRO A 109 3.49 -0.45 28.32
CA PRO A 109 3.26 0.91 28.84
C PRO A 109 3.94 2.01 28.01
N ASP A 110 5.01 1.69 27.29
CA ASP A 110 5.76 2.64 26.48
C ASP A 110 5.27 2.70 25.03
N CYS A 111 4.91 1.56 24.45
CA CYS A 111 4.52 1.47 23.03
C CYS A 111 3.01 1.31 22.81
N PHE A 112 2.24 1.07 23.87
CA PHE A 112 0.79 0.82 23.84
C PHE A 112 0.34 -0.27 22.87
N ILE A 113 1.26 -1.18 22.50
CA ILE A 113 0.99 -2.32 21.64
C ILE A 113 0.76 -3.58 22.47
N GLU A 114 -0.05 -4.49 21.95
CA GLU A 114 -0.29 -5.79 22.58
C GLU A 114 1.00 -6.59 22.67
N VAL A 115 1.32 -7.03 23.89
CA VAL A 115 2.49 -7.84 24.19
C VAL A 115 2.11 -9.31 24.04
N PRO A 116 2.85 -10.10 23.25
CA PRO A 116 2.62 -11.54 23.15
C PRO A 116 2.79 -12.21 24.52
N PRO A 117 2.24 -13.42 24.73
CA PRO A 117 2.31 -14.13 26.01
C PRO A 117 3.74 -14.49 26.46
N SER A 118 4.75 -14.31 25.61
CA SER A 118 6.16 -14.36 26.00
C SER A 118 6.59 -13.21 26.91
N GLY A 119 5.78 -12.16 27.02
CA GLY A 119 6.06 -10.99 27.85
C GLY A 119 7.20 -10.13 27.31
N LEU A 120 7.48 -10.15 26.00
CA LEU A 120 8.49 -9.32 25.36
C LEU A 120 7.81 -8.45 24.30
N CYS A 121 7.93 -7.13 24.43
CA CYS A 121 7.38 -6.19 23.47
C CYS A 121 8.13 -6.32 22.13
N GLY A 122 7.42 -6.66 21.05
CA GLY A 122 8.02 -6.76 19.72
C GLY A 122 8.47 -5.44 19.11
N MET A 123 8.10 -4.29 19.72
CA MET A 123 8.45 -2.96 19.23
C MET A 123 9.66 -2.36 19.94
N CYS A 124 9.69 -2.36 21.28
CA CYS A 124 10.80 -1.80 22.06
C CYS A 124 11.73 -2.84 22.70
N GLY A 125 11.38 -4.13 22.63
CA GLY A 125 12.16 -5.22 23.22
C GLY A 125 12.07 -5.33 24.73
N GLN A 126 11.24 -4.50 25.40
CA GLN A 126 11.10 -4.57 26.85
C GLN A 126 10.32 -5.79 27.32
N GLN A 127 10.75 -6.32 28.47
CA GLN A 127 10.03 -7.37 29.18
C GLN A 127 8.84 -6.74 29.90
N VAL A 128 7.63 -7.13 29.51
CA VAL A 128 6.35 -6.76 30.12
C VAL A 128 5.71 -8.04 30.63
N GLY A 129 5.74 -8.25 31.94
CA GLY A 129 5.30 -9.47 32.61
C GLY A 129 4.77 -9.19 34.00
#